data_AF-J9GHB3-F1
#
_entry.id   AF-J9GHB3-F1
#
_cell.length_a   1.000
_cell.length_b   1.000
_cell.length_c   1.000
_cell.angle_alpha   90.00
_cell.angle_beta   90.00
_cell.angle_gamma   90.00
#
_symmetry.space_group_name_H-M   'P 1'
#
loop_
_entity.id
_entity.type
_entity.pdbx_description
1 polymer ?
#
loop_
_entity_poly.entity_id
_entity_poly.type
_entity_poly.pdbx_seq_one_letter_code
_entity_poly.pdbx_strand_id
1 'polypeptide(L)'
;MCKKIVLFFICLGVACGASAQGKDTTKVEKPAEVPVISYSLAAKKYKIADIQVTGIKNYDDFVLIGFSGLSVGDEITVPGEEITTAVKRFWKHGLFSDVKILATKIEGDKIWLEIQLKQRPRISEVHYNGIKKSEREDLEAKLGLKKGFQVTPNVMDRAKTVIQRFFDGKGFKNVNVDIVQKDDPANEGEVIVNINIDKNEKTKIHRIYFDGNEKLTSRELKKAMKKTNEKFSIPNDWKTSIREMFSTKKFTTEEYENDK
;
A
#
# COMPACT_ATOMS: atom_id res chain seq x y z
N MET A 1 16.80 -62.90 92.38
CA MET A 1 18.05 -62.57 91.65
C MET A 1 18.01 -63.24 90.28
N CYS A 2 17.71 -62.49 89.22
CA CYS A 2 17.95 -62.90 87.83
C CYS A 2 18.40 -61.66 87.04
N LYS A 3 19.63 -61.69 86.52
CA LYS A 3 20.28 -60.61 85.78
C LYS A 3 19.63 -60.43 84.40
N LYS A 4 19.33 -59.19 84.01
CA LYS A 4 18.94 -58.82 82.64
C LYS A 4 20.18 -58.35 81.86
N ILE A 5 20.30 -58.88 80.65
CA ILE A 5 21.35 -58.64 79.66
C ILE A 5 20.89 -57.50 78.74
N VAL A 6 21.83 -56.60 78.43
CA VAL A 6 21.72 -55.51 77.45
C VAL A 6 22.20 -56.02 76.10
N LEU A 7 21.46 -55.74 75.02
CA LEU A 7 21.99 -55.84 73.65
C LEU A 7 21.49 -54.67 72.79
N PHE A 8 22.43 -53.99 72.16
CA PHE A 8 22.31 -52.77 71.38
C PHE A 8 22.20 -53.16 69.89
N PHE A 9 21.14 -52.74 69.19
CA PHE A 9 20.95 -53.01 67.75
C PHE A 9 21.26 -51.74 66.93
N ILE A 10 22.19 -51.86 65.98
CA ILE A 10 22.61 -50.84 65.03
C ILE A 10 21.74 -50.95 63.77
N CYS A 11 21.03 -49.88 63.39
CA CYS A 11 20.28 -49.77 62.14
C CYS A 11 21.17 -49.17 61.03
N LEU A 12 21.36 -49.92 59.94
CA LEU A 12 22.00 -49.47 58.70
C LEU A 12 20.90 -49.20 57.65
N GLY A 13 20.74 -47.95 57.24
CA GLY A 13 19.79 -47.55 56.20
C GLY A 13 20.38 -47.66 54.81
N VAL A 14 19.75 -48.45 53.93
CA VAL A 14 20.03 -48.50 52.49
C VAL A 14 18.86 -47.83 51.77
N ALA A 15 19.12 -46.71 51.09
CA ALA A 15 18.15 -46.02 50.26
C ALA A 15 18.10 -46.70 48.87
N CYS A 16 16.94 -47.29 48.54
CA CYS A 16 16.66 -47.87 47.24
C CYS A 16 16.01 -46.81 46.34
N GLY A 17 16.70 -46.37 45.30
CA GLY A 17 16.12 -45.51 44.25
C GLY A 17 15.27 -46.36 43.29
N ALA A 18 13.99 -46.02 43.16
CA ALA A 18 13.11 -46.57 42.15
C ALA A 18 12.89 -45.51 41.05
N SER A 19 13.45 -45.76 39.86
CA SER A 19 13.17 -44.96 38.67
C SER A 19 11.95 -45.54 37.96
N ALA A 20 10.81 -44.85 38.04
CA ALA A 20 9.63 -45.15 37.22
C ALA A 20 9.84 -44.58 35.81
N GLN A 21 10.00 -45.44 34.80
CA GLN A 21 9.94 -45.04 33.39
C GLN A 21 8.47 -45.00 32.94
N GLY A 22 7.87 -43.81 32.98
CA GLY A 22 6.61 -43.53 32.30
C GLY A 22 6.83 -43.51 30.79
N LYS A 23 6.14 -44.38 30.06
CA LYS A 23 6.06 -44.33 28.60
C LYS A 23 5.14 -43.18 28.22
N ASP A 24 5.72 -41.99 28.06
CA ASP A 24 5.03 -40.83 27.50
C ASP A 24 4.95 -41.00 25.97
N THR A 25 3.93 -41.72 25.51
CA THR A 25 3.56 -41.71 24.08
C THR A 25 2.63 -40.55 23.82
N THR A 26 3.15 -39.33 23.88
CA THR A 26 2.53 -38.20 23.17
C THR A 26 2.66 -38.48 21.68
N LYS A 27 1.55 -38.87 21.04
CA LYS A 27 1.41 -38.76 19.59
C LYS A 27 1.62 -37.29 19.24
N VAL A 28 2.78 -36.99 18.67
CA VAL A 28 3.00 -35.74 17.95
C VAL A 28 2.08 -35.80 16.73
N GLU A 29 0.95 -35.10 16.78
CA GLU A 29 0.15 -34.86 15.58
C GLU A 29 1.05 -34.19 14.54
N LYS A 30 1.30 -34.90 13.44
CA LYS A 30 2.03 -34.40 12.29
C LYS A 30 1.37 -33.09 11.85
N PRO A 31 2.10 -31.97 11.70
CA PRO A 31 1.51 -30.74 11.18
C PRO A 31 0.80 -31.05 9.87
N ALA A 32 -0.45 -30.62 9.73
CA ALA A 32 -1.20 -30.80 8.49
C ALA A 32 -0.36 -30.27 7.32
N GLU A 33 0.08 -31.16 6.43
CA GLU A 33 0.87 -30.78 5.26
C GLU A 33 -0.04 -29.98 4.33
N VAL A 34 0.21 -28.68 4.20
CA VAL A 34 -0.53 -27.80 3.30
C VAL A 34 -0.28 -28.28 1.86
N PRO A 35 -1.34 -28.58 1.08
CA PRO A 35 -1.17 -29.09 -0.28
C PRO A 35 -0.54 -28.04 -1.19
N VAL A 36 0.56 -28.40 -1.87
CA VAL A 36 1.18 -27.55 -2.89
C VAL A 36 0.40 -27.70 -4.21
N ILE A 37 -0.32 -26.65 -4.60
CA ILE A 37 -1.05 -26.61 -5.87
C ILE A 37 -0.13 -26.07 -6.95
N SER A 38 0.19 -26.89 -7.96
CA SER A 38 0.93 -26.45 -9.14
C SER A 38 -0.02 -26.05 -10.25
N TYR A 39 0.15 -24.85 -10.79
CA TYR A 39 -0.62 -24.34 -11.93
C TYR A 39 -0.18 -24.90 -13.28
N SER A 40 0.89 -25.70 -13.31
CA SER A 40 1.40 -26.37 -14.51
C SER A 40 0.87 -27.79 -14.72
N LEU A 41 0.18 -28.35 -13.72
CA LEU A 41 -0.38 -29.70 -13.77
C LEU A 41 -1.82 -29.68 -14.29
N ALA A 42 -2.30 -30.84 -14.72
CA ALA A 42 -3.67 -31.02 -15.19
C ALA A 42 -4.66 -30.67 -14.07
N ALA A 43 -5.68 -29.90 -14.42
CA ALA A 43 -6.69 -29.45 -13.48
C ALA A 43 -7.56 -30.62 -13.01
N LYS A 44 -7.76 -30.74 -11.70
CA LYS A 44 -8.60 -31.77 -11.10
C LYS A 44 -9.87 -31.15 -10.51
N LYS A 45 -10.98 -31.87 -10.62
CA LYS A 45 -12.25 -31.49 -10.00
C LYS A 45 -12.28 -31.92 -8.53
N TYR A 46 -12.74 -31.01 -7.69
CA TYR A 46 -12.92 -31.23 -6.26
C TYR A 46 -14.28 -30.69 -5.82
N LYS A 47 -14.86 -31.33 -4.81
CA LYS A 47 -16.03 -30.83 -4.10
C LYS A 47 -15.59 -30.04 -2.87
N ILE A 48 -16.10 -28.83 -2.71
CA ILE A 48 -15.80 -28.00 -1.54
C ILE A 48 -16.43 -28.65 -0.31
N ALA A 49 -15.61 -29.01 0.67
CA ALA A 49 -16.04 -29.60 1.93
C ALA A 49 -16.27 -28.56 3.02
N ASP A 50 -15.46 -27.50 3.05
CA ASP A 50 -15.58 -26.40 4.01
C ASP A 50 -14.88 -25.14 3.45
N ILE A 51 -15.32 -23.97 3.92
CA ILE A 51 -14.70 -22.68 3.60
C ILE A 51 -14.55 -21.89 4.89
N GLN A 52 -13.31 -21.55 5.24
CA GLN A 52 -12.99 -20.69 6.38
C GLN A 52 -12.53 -19.32 5.90
N VAL A 53 -12.87 -18.27 6.64
CA VAL A 53 -12.43 -16.90 6.34
C VAL A 53 -11.54 -16.40 7.46
N THR A 54 -10.40 -15.81 7.12
CA THR A 54 -9.45 -15.27 8.10
C THR A 54 -8.99 -13.86 7.73
N GLY A 55 -8.54 -13.09 8.73
CA GLY A 55 -7.99 -11.75 8.56
C GLY A 55 -8.98 -10.59 8.71
N ILE A 56 -10.28 -10.86 8.90
CA ILE A 56 -11.33 -9.86 9.12
C ILE A 56 -12.17 -10.24 10.32
N LYS A 57 -12.39 -9.29 11.24
CA LYS A 57 -13.15 -9.53 12.48
C LYS A 57 -14.56 -8.93 12.47
N ASN A 58 -14.81 -7.92 11.63
CA ASN A 58 -16.01 -7.07 11.70
C ASN A 58 -17.12 -7.47 10.72
N TYR A 59 -17.03 -8.64 10.10
CA TYR A 59 -17.98 -9.13 9.11
C TYR A 59 -18.29 -10.60 9.37
N ASP A 60 -19.53 -11.00 9.10
CA ASP A 60 -19.93 -12.41 9.19
C ASP A 60 -19.32 -13.23 8.05
N ASP A 61 -18.73 -14.38 8.39
CA ASP A 61 -18.09 -15.30 7.44
C ASP A 61 -19.02 -15.70 6.30
N PHE A 62 -20.31 -15.94 6.60
CA PHE A 62 -21.31 -16.30 5.60
C PHE A 62 -21.45 -15.23 4.49
N VAL A 63 -21.40 -13.94 4.86
CA VAL A 63 -21.50 -12.83 3.90
C VAL A 63 -20.23 -12.76 3.06
N LEU A 64 -19.06 -12.93 3.68
CA LEU A 64 -17.77 -12.91 2.98
C LEU A 64 -17.63 -14.09 2.00
N ILE A 65 -18.08 -15.28 2.41
CA ILE A 65 -18.16 -16.45 1.53
C ILE A 65 -19.12 -16.16 0.37
N GLY A 66 -20.28 -15.55 0.63
CA GLY A 66 -21.24 -15.13 -0.39
C GLY A 66 -20.64 -14.18 -1.45
N PHE A 67 -19.72 -13.29 -1.07
CA PHE A 67 -19.02 -12.41 -2.03
C PHE A 67 -18.10 -13.16 -2.99
N SER A 68 -17.50 -14.27 -2.56
CA SER A 68 -16.75 -15.16 -3.45
C SER A 68 -17.69 -15.83 -4.48
N GLY A 69 -18.94 -16.05 -4.08
CA GLY A 69 -19.93 -16.86 -4.77
C GLY A 69 -19.49 -18.31 -4.97
N LEU A 70 -18.67 -18.80 -4.04
CA LEU A 70 -18.43 -20.21 -3.74
C LEU A 70 -19.32 -20.61 -2.57
N SER A 71 -19.76 -21.86 -2.56
CA SER A 71 -20.53 -22.46 -1.47
C SER A 71 -19.97 -23.82 -1.09
N VAL A 72 -20.16 -24.21 0.16
CA VAL A 72 -19.86 -25.58 0.59
C VAL A 72 -20.73 -26.55 -0.20
N GLY A 73 -20.11 -27.55 -0.82
CA GLY A 73 -20.75 -28.53 -1.69
C GLY A 73 -20.59 -28.27 -3.19
N ASP A 74 -20.08 -27.11 -3.61
CA ASP A 74 -19.84 -26.81 -5.02
C ASP A 74 -18.72 -27.69 -5.58
N GLU A 75 -18.82 -28.05 -6.86
CA GLU A 75 -17.74 -28.67 -7.62
C GLU A 75 -16.90 -27.59 -8.30
N ILE A 76 -15.61 -27.53 -7.97
CA ILE A 76 -14.65 -26.58 -8.54
C ILE A 76 -13.49 -27.30 -9.20
N THR A 77 -12.90 -26.65 -10.19
CA THR A 77 -11.68 -27.12 -10.85
C THR A 77 -10.48 -26.40 -10.26
N VAL A 78 -9.44 -27.15 -9.86
CA VAL A 78 -8.22 -26.58 -9.26
C VAL A 78 -6.99 -27.12 -9.97
N PRO A 79 -6.14 -26.24 -10.54
CA PRO A 79 -6.37 -24.80 -10.77
C PRO A 79 -7.51 -24.54 -11.77
N GLY A 80 -8.31 -23.49 -11.57
CA GLY A 80 -9.48 -23.21 -12.42
C GLY A 80 -10.01 -21.77 -12.36
N GLU A 81 -11.04 -21.52 -13.18
CA GLU A 81 -11.63 -20.19 -13.36
C GLU A 81 -12.51 -19.78 -12.17
N GLU A 82 -13.05 -20.74 -11.42
CA GLU A 82 -13.94 -20.49 -10.29
C GLU A 82 -13.21 -19.73 -9.19
N ILE A 83 -12.01 -20.17 -8.83
CA ILE A 83 -11.14 -19.49 -7.84
C ILE A 83 -10.74 -18.10 -8.35
N THR A 84 -10.36 -18.00 -9.63
CA THR A 84 -9.98 -16.72 -10.24
C THR A 84 -11.15 -15.72 -10.24
N THR A 85 -12.36 -16.21 -10.51
CA THR A 85 -13.59 -15.41 -10.52
C THR A 85 -13.97 -14.97 -9.12
N ALA A 86 -13.85 -15.86 -8.13
CA ALA A 86 -14.04 -15.53 -6.72
C ALA A 86 -13.11 -14.40 -6.27
N VAL A 87 -11.81 -14.51 -6.59
CA VAL A 87 -10.84 -13.44 -6.32
C VAL A 87 -11.25 -12.13 -7.01
N LYS A 88 -11.60 -12.16 -8.30
CA LYS A 88 -12.07 -10.97 -9.05
C LYS A 88 -13.30 -10.33 -8.43
N ARG A 89 -14.25 -11.11 -7.89
CA ARG A 89 -15.44 -10.60 -7.20
C ARG A 89 -15.07 -9.82 -5.94
N PHE A 90 -14.18 -10.34 -5.10
CA PHE A 90 -13.68 -9.61 -3.94
C PHE A 90 -13.03 -8.27 -4.31
N TRP A 91 -12.21 -8.24 -5.38
CA TRP A 91 -11.63 -6.99 -5.88
C TRP A 91 -12.71 -6.01 -6.36
N LYS A 92 -13.76 -6.50 -7.03
CA LYS A 92 -14.89 -5.69 -7.52
C LYS A 92 -15.69 -5.06 -6.38
N HIS A 93 -15.83 -5.74 -5.25
CA HIS A 93 -16.47 -5.15 -4.05
C HIS A 93 -15.69 -3.95 -3.51
N GLY A 94 -14.37 -3.88 -3.75
CA GLY A 94 -13.55 -2.72 -3.40
C GLY A 94 -13.31 -2.53 -1.90
N LEU A 95 -13.68 -3.50 -1.05
CA LEU A 95 -13.52 -3.44 0.41
C LEU A 95 -12.19 -4.01 0.90
N PHE A 96 -11.49 -4.79 0.07
CA PHE A 96 -10.31 -5.57 0.47
C PHE A 96 -9.04 -5.12 -0.28
N SER A 97 -7.92 -5.04 0.44
CA SER A 97 -6.60 -4.67 -0.09
C SER A 97 -5.76 -5.87 -0.52
N ASP A 98 -6.02 -7.04 0.09
CA ASP A 98 -5.39 -8.31 -0.24
C ASP A 98 -6.44 -9.42 -0.15
N VAL A 99 -6.38 -10.36 -1.09
CA VAL A 99 -7.33 -11.48 -1.23
C VAL A 99 -6.55 -12.70 -1.65
N LYS A 100 -6.53 -13.73 -0.80
CA LYS A 100 -5.89 -15.02 -1.08
C LYS A 100 -6.88 -16.13 -0.79
N ILE A 101 -6.91 -17.13 -1.66
CA ILE A 101 -7.68 -18.35 -1.46
C ILE A 101 -6.68 -19.50 -1.46
N LEU A 102 -6.56 -20.17 -0.32
CA LEU A 102 -5.62 -21.25 -0.09
C LEU A 102 -6.39 -22.56 0.09
N ALA A 103 -5.80 -23.67 -0.33
CA ALA A 103 -6.30 -24.98 0.02
C ALA A 103 -5.59 -25.42 1.31
N THR A 104 -6.34 -25.62 2.39
CA THR A 104 -5.77 -26.05 3.68
C THR A 104 -5.62 -27.56 3.75
N LYS A 105 -6.55 -28.28 3.10
CA LYS A 105 -6.59 -29.75 3.12
C LYS A 105 -7.22 -30.28 1.83
N ILE A 106 -6.72 -31.41 1.34
CA ILE A 106 -7.32 -32.18 0.25
C ILE A 106 -7.40 -33.64 0.71
N GLU A 107 -8.60 -34.23 0.67
CA GLU A 107 -8.82 -35.65 0.98
C GLU A 107 -9.70 -36.28 -0.11
N GLY A 108 -9.13 -37.18 -0.90
CA GLY A 108 -9.80 -37.78 -2.05
C GLY A 108 -10.21 -36.73 -3.10
N ASP A 109 -11.52 -36.54 -3.26
CA ASP A 109 -12.12 -35.55 -4.15
C ASP A 109 -12.73 -34.36 -3.39
N LYS A 110 -12.42 -34.22 -2.10
CA LYS A 110 -12.85 -33.10 -1.25
C LYS A 110 -11.71 -32.11 -1.00
N ILE A 111 -12.05 -30.82 -0.99
CA ILE A 111 -11.11 -29.73 -0.74
C ILE A 111 -11.64 -28.80 0.36
N TRP A 112 -10.76 -28.36 1.25
CA TRP A 112 -11.02 -27.34 2.26
C TRP A 112 -10.31 -26.06 1.85
N LEU A 113 -11.03 -24.95 1.87
CA LEU A 113 -10.52 -23.65 1.44
C LEU A 113 -10.42 -22.69 2.62
N GLU A 114 -9.37 -21.90 2.63
CA GLU A 114 -9.21 -20.73 3.50
C GLU A 114 -9.14 -19.47 2.63
N ILE A 115 -10.06 -18.54 2.85
CA ILE A 115 -10.07 -17.23 2.24
C ILE A 115 -9.43 -16.25 3.21
N GLN A 116 -8.20 -15.84 2.92
CA GLN A 116 -7.50 -14.83 3.69
C GLN A 116 -7.78 -13.46 3.07
N LEU A 117 -8.41 -12.58 3.85
CA LEU A 117 -8.79 -11.24 3.43
C LEU A 117 -8.09 -10.20 4.30
N LYS A 118 -7.60 -9.13 3.68
CA LYS A 118 -7.18 -7.92 4.38
C LYS A 118 -8.11 -6.77 4.02
N GLN A 119 -8.77 -6.19 5.01
CA GLN A 119 -9.63 -5.03 4.81
C GLN A 119 -8.81 -3.83 4.32
N ARG A 120 -9.38 -3.04 3.41
CA ARG A 120 -8.76 -1.78 3.01
C ARG A 120 -8.78 -0.79 4.17
N PRO A 121 -7.69 -0.05 4.39
CA PRO A 121 -7.68 0.97 5.41
C PRO A 121 -8.45 2.22 4.95
N ARG A 122 -9.04 2.91 5.93
CA ARG A 122 -9.65 4.23 5.73
C ARG A 122 -8.73 5.34 6.22
N ILE A 123 -8.90 6.54 5.68
CA ILE A 123 -8.11 7.71 6.09
C ILE A 123 -8.58 8.15 7.48
N SER A 124 -7.70 8.10 8.48
CA SER A 124 -7.93 8.75 9.77
C SER A 124 -7.63 10.24 9.66
N GLU A 125 -6.45 10.56 9.12
CA GLU A 125 -5.94 11.93 8.97
C GLU A 125 -5.05 12.05 7.74
N VAL A 126 -4.94 13.26 7.19
CA VAL A 126 -4.04 13.58 6.08
C VAL A 126 -3.08 14.69 6.51
N HIS A 127 -1.79 14.43 6.43
CA HIS A 127 -0.75 15.40 6.74
C HIS A 127 -0.04 15.84 5.47
N TYR A 128 0.14 17.16 5.31
CA TYR A 128 0.84 17.75 4.16
C TYR A 128 2.13 18.42 4.60
N ASN A 129 3.26 17.88 4.10
CA ASN A 129 4.62 18.34 4.40
C ASN A 129 5.26 19.00 3.16
N GLY A 130 6.15 19.97 3.40
CA GLY A 130 6.93 20.65 2.33
C GLY A 130 6.19 21.79 1.60
N ILE A 131 5.00 22.18 2.06
CA ILE A 131 4.19 23.24 1.45
C ILE A 131 3.74 24.29 2.47
N LYS A 132 3.40 25.50 1.99
CA LYS A 132 2.88 26.58 2.83
C LYS A 132 1.40 26.34 3.16
N LYS A 133 0.92 26.91 4.27
CA LYS A 133 -0.46 26.77 4.74
C LYS A 133 -1.51 27.09 3.65
N SER A 134 -1.34 28.18 2.92
CA SER A 134 -2.26 28.55 1.83
C SER A 134 -2.29 27.53 0.69
N GLU A 135 -1.13 26.95 0.34
CA GLU A 135 -1.05 25.91 -0.70
C GLU A 135 -1.70 24.61 -0.24
N ARG A 136 -1.63 24.32 1.07
CA ARG A 136 -2.27 23.18 1.70
C ARG A 136 -3.80 23.29 1.60
N GLU A 137 -4.36 24.42 2.01
CA GLU A 137 -5.81 24.66 1.98
C GLU A 137 -6.36 24.55 0.54
N ASP A 138 -5.66 25.11 -0.45
CA ASP A 138 -6.00 24.96 -1.87
C ASP A 138 -6.00 23.49 -2.33
N LEU A 139 -5.00 22.70 -1.89
CA LEU A 139 -4.84 21.30 -2.25
C LEU A 139 -5.88 20.41 -1.57
N GLU A 140 -6.17 20.64 -0.30
CA GLU A 140 -7.20 19.93 0.46
C GLU A 140 -8.57 20.05 -0.23
N ALA A 141 -8.91 21.27 -0.67
CA ALA A 141 -10.15 21.52 -1.42
C ALA A 141 -10.19 20.78 -2.77
N LYS A 142 -9.05 20.66 -3.47
CA LYS A 142 -8.96 20.00 -4.79
C LYS A 142 -8.88 18.48 -4.71
N LEU A 143 -8.22 17.94 -3.68
CA LEU A 143 -7.96 16.51 -3.53
C LEU A 143 -9.18 15.78 -2.97
N GLY A 144 -9.95 16.42 -2.09
CA GLY A 144 -11.13 15.81 -1.48
C GLY A 144 -10.81 14.59 -0.60
N LEU A 145 -9.55 14.40 -0.21
CA LEU A 145 -9.12 13.37 0.74
C LEU A 145 -9.60 13.80 2.12
N LYS A 146 -10.68 13.18 2.60
CA LYS A 146 -11.28 13.47 3.90
C LYS A 146 -11.19 12.25 4.81
N LYS A 147 -11.27 12.49 6.12
CA LYS A 147 -11.42 11.42 7.11
C LYS A 147 -12.58 10.47 6.71
N GLY A 148 -12.35 9.18 6.86
CA GLY A 148 -13.29 8.10 6.53
C GLY A 148 -13.25 7.63 5.07
N PHE A 149 -12.55 8.33 4.16
CA PHE A 149 -12.43 7.86 2.77
C PHE A 149 -11.58 6.60 2.68
N GLN A 150 -11.93 5.71 1.75
CA GLN A 150 -11.20 4.47 1.53
C GLN A 150 -9.88 4.73 0.81
N VAL A 151 -8.77 4.21 1.35
CA VAL A 151 -7.48 4.30 0.68
C VAL A 151 -7.39 3.25 -0.42
N THR A 152 -7.25 3.71 -1.65
CA THR A 152 -7.03 2.86 -2.82
C THR A 152 -5.82 3.37 -3.61
N PRO A 153 -5.08 2.48 -4.30
CA PRO A 153 -3.95 2.89 -5.14
C PRO A 153 -4.35 3.98 -6.15
N ASN A 154 -5.49 3.80 -6.83
CA ASN A 154 -6.01 4.77 -7.79
C ASN A 154 -6.27 6.16 -7.17
N VAL A 155 -6.79 6.23 -5.93
CA VAL A 155 -7.00 7.52 -5.25
C VAL A 155 -5.65 8.17 -4.91
N MET A 156 -4.64 7.39 -4.49
CA MET A 156 -3.29 7.91 -4.20
C MET A 156 -2.59 8.40 -5.48
N ASP A 157 -2.68 7.66 -6.58
CA ASP A 157 -2.09 8.02 -7.87
C ASP A 157 -2.75 9.26 -8.48
N ARG A 158 -4.08 9.34 -8.36
CA ARG A 158 -4.83 10.55 -8.73
C ARG A 158 -4.40 11.74 -7.87
N ALA A 159 -4.27 11.55 -6.56
CA ALA A 159 -3.83 12.61 -5.66
C ALA A 159 -2.44 13.13 -6.05
N LYS A 160 -1.49 12.24 -6.31
CA LYS A 160 -0.15 12.57 -6.81
C LYS A 160 -0.21 13.39 -8.10
N THR A 161 -1.02 12.95 -9.07
CA THR A 161 -1.19 13.65 -10.35
C THR A 161 -1.79 15.06 -10.17
N VAL A 162 -2.80 15.20 -9.31
CA VAL A 162 -3.45 16.48 -9.02
C VAL A 162 -2.48 17.45 -8.34
N ILE A 163 -1.67 16.97 -7.39
CA ILE A 163 -0.65 17.77 -6.71
C ILE A 163 0.40 18.26 -7.72
N GLN A 164 0.90 17.36 -8.57
CA GLN A 164 1.88 17.71 -9.61
C GLN A 164 1.32 18.78 -10.55
N ARG A 165 0.10 18.60 -11.06
CA ARG A 165 -0.57 19.60 -11.93
C ARG A 165 -0.81 20.94 -11.24
N PHE A 166 -1.16 20.92 -9.96
CA PHE A 166 -1.36 22.14 -9.18
C PHE A 166 -0.08 22.97 -9.08
N PHE A 167 1.06 22.33 -8.83
CA PHE A 167 2.34 23.02 -8.77
C PHE A 167 2.91 23.34 -10.14
N ASP A 168 2.56 22.57 -11.17
CA ASP A 168 2.89 22.86 -12.55
C ASP A 168 2.33 24.23 -12.99
N GLY A 169 1.04 24.51 -12.72
CA GLY A 169 0.44 25.83 -12.99
C GLY A 169 1.11 26.99 -12.22
N LYS A 170 1.80 26.68 -11.12
CA LYS A 170 2.60 27.63 -10.33
C LYS A 170 4.04 27.76 -10.83
N GLY A 171 4.43 27.01 -11.86
CA GLY A 171 5.75 27.05 -12.51
C GLY A 171 6.78 26.10 -11.91
N PHE A 172 6.36 25.09 -11.15
CA PHE A 172 7.24 24.05 -10.60
C PHE A 172 7.01 22.76 -11.40
N LYS A 173 7.89 22.46 -12.38
CA LYS A 173 7.75 21.26 -13.22
C LYS A 173 8.31 20.00 -12.56
N ASN A 174 9.33 20.14 -11.72
CA ASN A 174 10.09 19.02 -11.15
C ASN A 174 9.61 18.72 -9.71
N VAL A 175 8.30 18.63 -9.50
CA VAL A 175 7.75 18.38 -8.17
C VAL A 175 7.81 16.90 -7.86
N ASN A 176 8.49 16.54 -6.77
CA ASN A 176 8.46 15.18 -6.25
C ASN A 176 7.35 15.07 -5.20
N VAL A 177 6.53 14.03 -5.32
CA VAL A 177 5.42 13.76 -4.40
C VAL A 177 5.54 12.31 -3.96
N ASP A 178 5.72 12.16 -2.66
CA ASP A 178 5.79 10.90 -1.96
C ASP A 178 4.62 10.80 -0.98
N ILE A 179 3.87 9.70 -1.06
CA ILE A 179 2.68 9.48 -0.23
C ILE A 179 2.92 8.21 0.58
N VAL A 180 3.07 8.40 1.89
CA VAL A 180 3.33 7.31 2.84
C VAL A 180 2.09 7.08 3.68
N GLN A 181 1.66 5.82 3.75
CA GLN A 181 0.56 5.38 4.61
C GLN A 181 1.16 4.80 5.88
N LYS A 182 0.67 5.25 7.04
CA LYS A 182 1.06 4.72 8.34
C LYS A 182 -0.19 4.32 9.11
N ASP A 183 -0.19 3.13 9.71
CA ASP A 183 -1.30 2.68 10.53
C ASP A 183 -1.53 3.64 11.71
N ASP A 184 -2.80 3.95 11.98
CA ASP A 184 -3.20 4.77 13.12
C ASP A 184 -3.34 3.89 14.37
N PRO A 185 -2.48 4.03 15.40
CA PRO A 185 -2.59 3.23 16.62
C PRO A 185 -3.87 3.54 17.43
N ALA A 186 -4.52 4.70 17.20
CA ALA A 186 -5.74 5.06 17.89
C ALA A 186 -7.01 4.45 17.26
N ASN A 187 -6.98 4.12 15.96
CA ASN A 187 -8.13 3.64 15.21
C ASN A 187 -7.74 2.40 14.38
N GLU A 188 -8.11 1.20 14.83
CA GLU A 188 -7.80 -0.05 14.12
C GLU A 188 -8.42 -0.06 12.71
N GLY A 189 -7.61 -0.38 11.70
CA GLY A 189 -8.03 -0.38 10.30
C GLY A 189 -8.09 1.01 9.65
N GLU A 190 -7.63 2.06 10.34
CA GLU A 190 -7.41 3.37 9.74
C GLU A 190 -5.92 3.67 9.58
N VAL A 191 -5.61 4.54 8.61
CA VAL A 191 -4.24 4.98 8.32
C VAL A 191 -4.17 6.50 8.28
N ILE A 192 -3.05 7.03 8.75
CA ILE A 192 -2.62 8.40 8.56
C ILE A 192 -1.87 8.47 7.23
N VAL A 193 -2.33 9.35 6.35
CA VAL A 193 -1.74 9.55 5.03
C VAL A 193 -0.81 10.77 5.08
N ASN A 194 0.49 10.53 4.98
CA ASN A 194 1.51 11.56 4.93
C ASN A 194 1.86 11.87 3.48
N ILE A 195 1.55 13.09 3.03
CA ILE A 195 1.84 13.58 1.69
C ILE A 195 3.05 14.52 1.79
N ASN A 196 4.20 14.00 1.39
CA ASN A 196 5.47 14.72 1.37
C ASN A 196 5.68 15.31 -0.03
N ILE A 197 5.75 16.64 -0.11
CA ILE A 197 5.85 17.35 -1.39
C ILE A 197 7.15 18.14 -1.39
N ASP A 198 8.04 17.77 -2.31
CA ASP A 198 9.19 18.59 -2.65
C ASP A 198 8.91 19.33 -3.95
N LYS A 199 8.73 20.65 -3.84
CA LYS A 199 8.43 21.52 -4.98
C LYS A 199 9.64 21.73 -5.89
N ASN A 200 10.85 21.53 -5.36
CA ASN A 200 12.10 21.96 -5.98
C ASN A 200 12.07 23.44 -6.40
N GLU A 201 13.06 23.86 -7.19
CA GLU A 201 13.08 25.21 -7.75
C GLU A 201 12.05 25.39 -8.86
N LYS A 202 11.57 26.64 -9.00
CA LYS A 202 10.75 27.03 -10.15
C LYS A 202 11.51 26.78 -11.45
N THR A 203 10.84 26.15 -12.41
CA THR A 203 11.38 25.93 -13.74
C THR A 203 11.43 27.25 -14.48
N LYS A 204 12.62 27.59 -14.99
CA LYS A 204 12.87 28.80 -15.77
C LYS A 204 13.45 28.40 -17.11
N ILE A 205 13.06 29.13 -18.14
CA ILE A 205 13.57 28.93 -19.50
C ILE A 205 15.03 29.34 -19.53
N HIS A 206 15.94 28.51 -20.04
CA HIS A 206 17.35 28.89 -20.14
C HIS A 206 17.59 29.78 -21.37
N ARG A 207 17.19 29.33 -22.55
CA ARG A 207 17.29 30.04 -23.83
C ARG A 207 16.11 29.70 -24.74
N ILE A 208 15.72 30.65 -25.59
CA ILE A 208 14.70 30.52 -26.63
C ILE A 208 15.41 30.73 -27.97
N TYR A 209 15.24 29.76 -28.86
CA TYR A 209 15.67 29.79 -30.25
C TYR A 209 14.44 29.92 -31.14
N PHE A 210 14.52 30.80 -32.14
CA PHE A 210 13.49 30.95 -33.17
C PHE A 210 14.08 30.45 -34.47
N ASP A 211 13.30 29.68 -35.22
CA ASP A 211 13.64 29.20 -36.55
C ASP A 211 12.64 29.79 -37.56
N GLY A 212 13.06 30.03 -38.80
CA GLY A 212 12.20 30.56 -39.88
C GLY A 212 11.76 32.04 -39.73
N ASN A 213 12.38 32.82 -38.85
CA ASN A 213 12.02 34.23 -38.65
C ASN A 213 12.71 35.16 -39.67
N GLU A 214 12.10 35.36 -40.84
CA GLU A 214 12.67 36.22 -41.90
C GLU A 214 12.26 37.70 -41.80
N LYS A 215 11.03 37.98 -41.37
CA LYS A 215 10.46 39.35 -41.32
C LYS A 215 10.62 40.06 -39.98
N LEU A 216 10.85 39.30 -38.92
CA LEU A 216 11.00 39.81 -37.55
C LEU A 216 12.28 39.28 -36.93
N THR A 217 12.98 40.15 -36.22
CA THR A 217 14.18 39.73 -35.50
C THR A 217 13.79 38.91 -34.27
N SER A 218 14.65 37.97 -33.86
CA SER A 218 14.43 37.18 -32.65
C SER A 218 14.28 38.06 -31.40
N ARG A 219 14.86 39.27 -31.40
CA ARG A 219 14.70 40.25 -30.30
C ARG A 219 13.28 40.81 -30.23
N GLU A 220 12.66 41.09 -31.37
CA GLU A 220 11.27 41.58 -31.43
C GLU A 220 10.28 40.49 -30.99
N LEU A 221 10.52 39.25 -31.43
CA LEU A 221 9.73 38.09 -31.01
C LEU A 221 9.83 37.86 -29.49
N LYS A 222 11.04 37.88 -28.92
CA LYS A 222 11.24 37.79 -27.46
C LYS A 222 10.52 38.91 -26.70
N LYS A 223 10.49 40.13 -27.25
CA LYS A 223 9.79 41.26 -26.62
C LYS A 223 8.27 41.11 -26.63
N ALA A 224 7.72 40.39 -27.61
CA ALA A 224 6.30 40.05 -27.66
C ALA A 224 5.93 38.98 -26.61
N MET A 225 6.82 38.03 -26.34
CA MET A 225 6.67 36.94 -25.36
C MET A 225 6.84 37.40 -23.90
N LYS A 226 5.97 38.30 -23.42
CA LYS A 226 6.08 38.89 -22.07
C LYS A 226 5.94 37.88 -20.92
N LYS A 227 5.34 36.71 -21.17
CA LYS A 227 5.10 35.67 -20.16
C LYS A 227 6.14 34.54 -20.24
N THR A 228 6.60 34.21 -21.45
CA THR A 228 7.59 33.15 -21.72
C THR A 228 8.98 33.76 -21.92
N ASN A 229 9.67 34.10 -20.82
CA ASN A 229 10.97 34.77 -20.85
C ASN A 229 12.14 33.93 -20.32
N GLU A 230 13.31 34.13 -20.92
CA GLU A 230 14.57 33.50 -20.50
C GLU A 230 15.01 33.96 -19.10
N LYS A 231 15.60 33.03 -18.35
CA LYS A 231 16.30 33.27 -17.09
C LYS A 231 17.43 34.25 -17.36
N PHE A 232 17.54 35.22 -16.49
CA PHE A 232 18.58 36.23 -16.53
C PHE A 232 20.00 35.62 -16.60
N SER A 233 20.84 36.13 -17.51
CA SER A 233 22.26 35.80 -17.64
C SER A 233 23.06 37.09 -17.79
N ILE A 234 24.05 37.30 -16.90
CA ILE A 234 24.86 38.53 -16.76
C ILE A 234 26.16 38.39 -17.55
N PRO A 235 26.21 38.63 -18.88
CA PRO A 235 27.48 39.19 -19.36
C PRO A 235 27.42 40.63 -19.87
N ASN A 236 26.30 41.16 -20.39
CA ASN A 236 26.42 42.40 -21.18
C ASN A 236 25.31 43.46 -21.12
N ASP A 237 24.31 43.39 -20.23
CA ASP A 237 23.18 44.36 -20.31
C ASP A 237 22.64 44.79 -18.93
N TRP A 238 23.39 45.64 -18.24
CA TRP A 238 23.10 46.11 -16.86
C TRP A 238 21.92 47.11 -16.76
N LYS A 239 21.45 47.71 -17.86
CA LYS A 239 20.36 48.73 -17.84
C LYS A 239 18.95 48.16 -18.06
N THR A 240 18.80 47.09 -18.85
CA THR A 240 17.56 46.27 -18.93
C THR A 240 17.37 45.42 -17.66
N SER A 241 18.41 45.29 -16.84
CA SER A 241 18.51 44.37 -15.70
C SER A 241 17.59 44.66 -14.51
N ILE A 242 17.28 45.92 -14.17
CA ILE A 242 16.53 46.21 -12.93
C ILE A 242 15.02 45.96 -13.11
N ARG A 243 14.48 46.27 -14.28
CA ARG A 243 13.03 46.18 -14.55
C ARG A 243 12.55 44.73 -14.75
N GLU A 244 13.40 43.86 -15.31
CA GLU A 244 13.08 42.46 -15.53
C GLU A 244 13.31 41.55 -14.32
N MET A 245 14.08 42.01 -13.32
CA MET A 245 14.33 41.26 -12.09
C MET A 245 13.06 41.13 -11.22
N PHE A 246 12.10 42.05 -11.39
CA PHE A 246 10.81 42.02 -10.69
C PHE A 246 9.68 41.31 -11.47
N SER A 247 9.94 40.81 -12.68
CA SER A 247 8.94 40.01 -13.40
C SER A 247 8.95 38.56 -12.92
N THR A 248 7.78 37.96 -12.70
CA THR A 248 7.67 36.57 -12.26
C THR A 248 8.00 35.65 -13.45
N LYS A 249 9.28 35.47 -13.74
CA LYS A 249 9.76 34.55 -14.79
C LYS A 249 9.54 33.12 -14.33
N LYS A 250 8.40 32.54 -14.71
CA LYS A 250 8.07 31.12 -14.52
C LYS A 250 7.76 30.50 -15.87
N PHE A 251 8.20 29.27 -16.09
CA PHE A 251 7.73 28.50 -17.23
C PHE A 251 6.41 27.83 -16.87
N THR A 252 5.36 28.08 -17.64
CA THR A 252 4.11 27.33 -17.58
C THR A 252 3.77 26.84 -18.99
N THR A 253 3.22 25.62 -19.09
CA THR A 253 2.88 25.06 -20.42
C THR A 253 1.81 25.89 -21.12
N GLU A 254 0.84 26.41 -20.36
CA GLU A 254 -0.23 27.24 -20.93
C GLU A 254 0.31 28.53 -21.56
N GLU A 255 1.26 29.22 -20.92
CA GLU A 255 1.86 30.43 -21.49
C GLU A 255 2.73 30.12 -22.71
N TYR A 256 3.42 28.97 -22.72
CA TYR A 256 4.19 28.52 -23.87
C TYR A 256 3.32 28.21 -25.10
N GLU A 257 2.22 27.46 -24.92
CA GLU A 257 1.31 27.14 -26.04
C GLU A 257 0.59 28.37 -26.59
N ASN A 258 0.31 29.38 -25.75
CA ASN A 258 -0.28 30.64 -26.22
C ASN A 258 0.70 31.52 -27.01
N ASP A 259 2.01 31.41 -26.72
CA ASP A 259 3.05 32.20 -27.36
C ASP A 259 3.64 31.50 -28.62
N LYS A 260 3.29 30.23 -28.87
CA LYS A 260 3.69 29.41 -30.04
C LYS A 260 2.82 29.71 -31.26
#